data_AF-M5JSJ8-F1
#
_entry.id   AF-M5JSJ8-F1
#
_cell.length_a   1.000
_cell.length_b   1.000
_cell.length_c   1.000
_cell.angle_alpha   90.00
_cell.angle_beta   90.00
_cell.angle_gamma   90.00
#
_symmetry.space_group_name_H-M   'P 1'
#
loop_
_entity.id
_entity.type
_entity.pdbx_description
1 polymer ?
#
loop_
_entity_poly.entity_id
_entity_poly.type
_entity_poly.pdbx_seq_one_letter_code
_entity_poly.pdbx_strand_id
1 'polypeptide(L)'
;MRNAPLEPQMREWLIRLFDAFAAHTGLTIGSISVRICGGDAQFYDGLKGGHKTFSAYSFDRTLASLSDAWPPELEWPSDIPRFGRSSVRFKTRAPRMNSHANAAE
;
A
#
# COMPACT_ATOMS: atom_id res chain seq x y z
N MET A 1 26.98 -9.61 0.54
CA MET A 1 25.86 -10.51 0.21
C MET A 1 24.57 -9.73 0.46
N ARG A 2 23.75 -9.41 -0.54
CA ARG A 2 22.45 -8.75 -0.30
C ARG A 2 21.47 -9.85 0.09
N ASN A 3 21.20 -9.99 1.40
CA ASN A 3 20.14 -10.85 1.87
C ASN A 3 18.83 -10.24 1.37
N ALA A 4 18.05 -10.97 0.57
CA ALA A 4 16.73 -10.49 0.20
C ALA A 4 15.92 -10.29 1.50
N PRO A 5 15.18 -9.18 1.64
CA PRO A 5 14.41 -8.93 2.85
C PRO A 5 13.42 -10.08 3.05
N LEU A 6 13.41 -10.64 4.26
CA LEU A 6 12.49 -11.70 4.64
C LEU A 6 11.07 -11.12 4.79
N GLU A 7 10.04 -11.91 4.51
CA GLU A 7 8.63 -11.54 4.71
C GLU A 7 8.35 -10.80 6.03
N PRO A 8 8.85 -11.24 7.21
CA PRO A 8 8.65 -10.50 8.46
C PRO A 8 9.19 -9.07 8.43
N GLN A 9 10.35 -8.82 7.83
CA GLN A 9 10.92 -7.49 7.75
C GLN A 9 10.13 -6.59 6.81
N MET A 10 9.67 -7.14 5.68
CA MET A 10 8.78 -6.44 4.75
C MET A 10 7.44 -6.07 5.41
N ARG A 11 6.92 -6.93 6.28
CA ARG A 11 5.71 -6.68 7.06
C ARG A 11 5.91 -5.52 8.02
N GLU A 12 7.00 -5.53 8.78
CA GLU A 12 7.33 -4.45 9.72
C GLU A 12 7.46 -3.10 9.02
N TRP A 13 8.11 -3.06 7.86
CA TRP A 13 8.21 -1.86 7.05
C TRP A 13 6.85 -1.32 6.62
N LEU A 14 5.94 -2.19 6.14
CA LEU A 14 4.58 -1.77 5.79
C LEU A 14 3.86 -1.21 7.01
N ILE A 15 3.85 -1.92 8.14
CA ILE A 15 3.15 -1.48 9.35
C ILE A 15 3.64 -0.08 9.78
N ARG A 16 4.96 0.13 9.81
CA ARG A 16 5.56 1.42 10.18
C ARG A 16 5.15 2.55 9.23
N LEU A 17 5.14 2.29 7.93
CA LEU A 17 4.73 3.30 6.96
C LEU A 17 3.24 3.63 7.05
N PHE A 18 2.39 2.62 7.25
CA PHE A 18 0.95 2.81 7.45
C PHE A 18 0.67 3.64 8.72
N ASP A 19 1.37 3.34 9.80
CA ASP A 19 1.24 4.05 11.08
C ASP A 19 1.67 5.52 10.94
N ALA A 20 2.85 5.78 10.36
CA ALA A 20 3.35 7.13 10.11
C ALA A 20 2.42 7.94 9.18
N PHE A 21 1.92 7.31 8.12
CA PHE A 21 0.98 7.93 7.20
C PHE A 21 -0.36 8.24 7.87
N ALA A 22 -0.89 7.32 8.68
CA ALA A 22 -2.12 7.53 9.42
C ALA A 22 -1.99 8.63 10.48
N ALA A 23 -0.88 8.63 11.22
CA ALA A 23 -0.58 9.65 12.23
C ALA A 23 -0.49 11.05 11.61
N HIS A 24 0.11 11.17 10.43
CA HIS A 24 0.25 12.46 9.75
C HIS A 24 -1.03 12.92 9.04
N THR A 25 -1.74 12.02 8.35
CA THR A 25 -2.94 12.38 7.58
C THR A 25 -4.21 12.42 8.42
N GLY A 26 -4.20 11.86 9.63
CA GLY A 26 -5.39 11.69 10.47
C GLY A 26 -6.41 10.70 9.91
N LEU A 27 -6.07 9.95 8.86
CA LEU A 27 -6.96 8.98 8.23
C LEU A 27 -6.97 7.67 9.01
N THR A 28 -8.13 7.01 9.04
CA THR A 28 -8.23 5.67 9.63
C THR A 28 -7.48 4.64 8.79
N ILE A 29 -6.84 3.69 9.46
CA ILE A 29 -6.10 2.61 8.83
C ILE A 29 -6.96 1.83 7.82
N GLY A 30 -8.25 1.65 8.09
CA GLY A 30 -9.18 1.02 7.14
C GLY A 30 -9.32 1.81 5.83
N SER A 31 -9.49 3.14 5.91
CA SER A 31 -9.56 4.01 4.73
C SER A 31 -8.25 4.02 3.95
N ILE A 32 -7.12 4.06 4.65
CA ILE A 32 -5.79 3.99 4.01
C ILE A 32 -5.61 2.62 3.34
N SER A 33 -5.96 1.52 4.01
CA SER A 33 -5.84 0.17 3.45
C SER A 33 -6.69 0.00 2.20
N VAL A 34 -7.93 0.49 2.20
CA VAL A 34 -8.80 0.48 1.00
C VAL A 34 -8.20 1.32 -0.13
N ARG A 35 -7.71 2.52 0.17
CA ARG A 35 -7.16 3.45 -0.83
C ARG A 35 -5.84 2.95 -1.43
N ILE A 36 -4.94 2.42 -0.60
CA ILE A 36 -3.59 2.01 -1.00
C ILE A 36 -3.58 0.57 -1.52
N CYS A 37 -4.29 -0.36 -0.87
CA CYS A 37 -4.32 -1.77 -1.27
C CYS A 37 -5.43 -2.08 -2.31
N GLY A 38 -6.21 -1.07 -2.73
CA GLY A 38 -7.23 -1.20 -3.76
C GLY A 38 -8.45 -2.01 -3.32
N GLY A 39 -8.92 -1.80 -2.09
CA GLY A 39 -10.15 -2.41 -1.55
C GLY A 39 -9.95 -3.40 -0.38
N ASP A 40 -8.72 -3.73 -0.01
CA ASP A 40 -8.44 -4.73 1.03
C ASP A 40 -8.29 -4.07 2.41
N ALA A 41 -9.41 -3.78 3.07
CA ALA A 41 -9.41 -3.15 4.40
C ALA A 41 -8.76 -4.02 5.49
N GLN A 42 -8.81 -5.35 5.31
CA GLN A 42 -8.25 -6.34 6.23
C GLN A 42 -6.76 -6.61 5.98
N PHE A 43 -6.14 -5.94 4.99
CA PHE A 43 -4.72 -6.17 4.69
C PHE A 43 -3.85 -5.81 5.89
N TYR A 44 -4.06 -4.63 6.47
CA TYR A 44 -3.32 -4.18 7.63
C TYR A 44 -3.54 -5.07 8.86
N ASP A 45 -4.78 -5.46 9.12
CA ASP A 45 -5.11 -6.38 10.23
C ASP A 45 -4.38 -7.72 10.07
N GLY A 46 -4.36 -8.26 8.85
CA GLY A 46 -3.62 -9.47 8.51
C GLY A 46 -2.09 -9.31 8.64
N LEU A 47 -1.55 -8.12 8.37
CA LEU A 47 -0.14 -7.80 8.63
C LEU A 47 0.13 -7.80 10.13
N LYS A 48 -0.71 -7.14 10.92
CA LYS A 48 -0.51 -6.97 12.37
C LYS A 48 -0.67 -8.27 13.14
N GLY A 49 -1.66 -9.09 12.77
CA GLY A 49 -1.89 -10.41 13.35
C GLY A 49 -0.87 -11.45 12.89
N GLY A 50 -0.15 -11.19 11.80
CA GLY A 50 0.85 -12.09 11.25
C GLY A 50 0.30 -13.39 10.65
N HIS A 51 -1.01 -13.47 10.45
CA HIS A 51 -1.70 -14.63 9.87
C HIS A 51 -1.77 -14.57 8.34
N LYS A 52 -1.44 -13.42 7.73
CA LYS A 52 -1.49 -13.21 6.28
C LYS A 52 -0.07 -13.20 5.71
N THR A 53 0.22 -14.19 4.87
CA THR A 53 1.40 -14.18 4.00
C THR A 53 1.09 -13.34 2.77
N PHE A 54 2.10 -12.63 2.27
CA PHE A 54 1.98 -11.84 1.05
C PHE A 54 3.18 -12.06 0.15
N SER A 55 2.94 -11.98 -1.15
CA SER A 55 4.01 -12.10 -2.14
C SER A 55 4.84 -10.81 -2.19
N ALA A 56 6.09 -10.92 -2.65
CA ALA A 56 6.93 -9.75 -2.95
C ALA A 56 6.23 -8.78 -3.91
N TYR A 57 5.40 -9.30 -4.82
CA TYR A 57 4.56 -8.50 -5.72
C TYR A 57 3.53 -7.64 -4.98
N SER A 58 2.84 -8.22 -4.00
CA SER A 58 1.85 -7.51 -3.19
C SER A 58 2.52 -6.41 -2.37
N PHE A 59 3.69 -6.69 -1.80
CA PHE A 59 4.50 -5.70 -1.10
C PHE A 59 4.88 -4.53 -1.99
N ASP A 60 5.49 -4.83 -3.15
CA ASP A 60 5.97 -3.83 -4.11
C ASP A 60 4.81 -2.92 -4.59
N ARG A 61 3.67 -3.52 -4.91
CA ARG A 61 2.45 -2.81 -5.28
C ARG A 61 1.96 -1.86 -4.18
N THR A 62 1.84 -2.35 -2.95
CA THR A 62 1.39 -1.53 -1.81
C THR A 62 2.36 -0.39 -1.54
N LEU A 63 3.67 -0.67 -1.59
CA LEU A 63 4.71 0.31 -1.35
C LEU A 63 4.70 1.42 -2.40
N ALA A 64 4.51 1.08 -3.67
CA ALA A 64 4.42 2.08 -4.74
C ALA A 64 3.15 2.93 -4.67
N SER A 65 2.01 2.34 -4.33
CA SER A 65 0.78 3.10 -4.08
C SER A 65 0.92 4.02 -2.87
N LEU A 66 1.62 3.58 -1.83
CA LEU A 66 1.88 4.41 -0.65
C LEU A 66 2.87 5.54 -0.95
N SER A 67 3.96 5.25 -1.66
CA SER A 67 4.95 6.24 -2.09
C SER A 67 4.36 7.33 -2.98
N ASP A 68 3.31 7.00 -3.74
CA ASP A 68 2.58 7.94 -4.60
C ASP A 68 1.64 8.84 -3.80
N ALA A 69 0.96 8.28 -2.79
CA ALA A 69 0.08 9.03 -1.91
C ALA A 69 0.83 9.74 -0.77
N TRP A 70 2.13 9.47 -0.60
CA TRP A 70 2.93 9.95 0.54
C TRP A 70 2.95 11.48 0.62
N PRO A 71 2.67 12.06 1.79
CA PRO A 71 2.60 13.51 1.91
C PRO A 71 4.00 14.11 1.70
N PRO A 72 4.12 15.24 0.97
CA PRO A 72 5.41 15.88 0.73
C PRO A 72 6.06 16.44 2.00
N GLU A 73 5.27 16.66 3.05
CA GLU A 73 5.71 17.18 4.35
C GLU A 73 6.30 16.09 5.27
N LEU A 74 6.08 14.81 4.95
CA LEU A 74 6.55 13.68 5.75
C LEU A 74 7.79 13.05 5.10
N GLU A 75 8.89 12.96 5.84
CA GLU A 75 10.07 12.29 5.32
C GLU A 75 9.81 10.79 5.11
N TRP A 76 10.40 10.24 4.05
CA TRP A 76 10.38 8.81 3.84
C TRP A 76 11.52 8.16 4.64
N PRO A 77 11.23 7.17 5.50
CA PRO A 77 12.26 6.55 6.34
C PRO A 77 13.34 5.87 5.51
N SER A 78 14.61 6.20 5.76
CA SER A 78 15.76 5.72 4.97
C SER A 78 16.01 4.20 5.08
N ASP A 79 15.47 3.56 6.10
CA ASP A 79 15.53 2.11 6.30
C ASP A 79 14.67 1.34 5.29
N ILE A 80 13.65 2.00 4.72
CA ILE A 80 12.65 1.36 3.87
C ILE A 80 12.88 1.76 2.42
N PRO A 81 13.08 0.78 1.50
CA PRO A 81 13.27 1.09 0.10
C PRO A 81 12.02 1.80 -0.46
N ARG A 82 12.21 2.91 -1.18
CA ARG A 82 11.12 3.65 -1.83
C ARG A 82 11.03 3.25 -3.29
N PHE A 83 10.03 2.45 -3.64
CA PHE A 83 9.75 2.12 -5.05
C PHE A 83 8.66 3.05 -5.59
N GLY A 84 8.94 3.73 -6.70
CA GLY A 84 7.93 4.48 -7.44
C GLY A 84 7.06 3.56 -8.29
N ARG A 85 5.89 4.03 -8.73
CA ARG A 85 5.00 3.27 -9.62
C ARG A 85 5.70 2.73 -10.87
N SER A 86 6.67 3.46 -11.40
CA SER A 86 7.45 3.05 -12.58
C SER A 86 8.31 1.80 -12.35
N SER A 87 8.63 1.48 -11.10
CA SER A 87 9.47 0.33 -10.72
C SER A 87 8.67 -0.96 -10.59
N VAL A 88 7.36 -0.85 -10.37
CA VAL A 88 6.48 -1.98 -10.10
C VAL A 88 5.77 -2.38 -11.37
N ARG A 89 5.84 -3.67 -11.75
CA ARG A 89 4.99 -4.18 -12.83
C ARG A 89 3.54 -4.24 -12.36
N PHE A 90 2.80 -3.15 -12.43
CA PHE A 90 1.35 -3.23 -12.27
C PHE A 90 0.80 -4.15 -13.35
N LYS A 91 0.16 -5.26 -12.93
CA LYS A 91 -0.62 -6.07 -13.85
C LYS A 91 -1.73 -5.14 -14.31
N THR A 92 -1.71 -4.70 -15.56
CA THR A 92 -2.70 -3.81 -16.15
C THR A 92 -4.09 -4.35 -15.82
N ARG A 93 -4.71 -3.82 -14.76
CA ARG A 93 -6.13 -4.02 -14.54
C ARG A 93 -6.78 -3.04 -15.48
N ALA A 94 -7.45 -3.56 -16.51
CA ALA A 94 -8.29 -2.76 -17.39
C ALA A 94 -9.14 -1.81 -16.54
N PRO A 95 -9.30 -0.54 -16.96
CA PRO A 95 -10.10 0.42 -16.21
C PRO A 95 -11.49 -0.18 -15.97
N ARG A 96 -11.90 -0.25 -14.70
CA ARG A 96 -13.32 -0.46 -14.40
C ARG A 96 -14.05 0.80 -14.80
N MET A 97 -14.58 0.79 -16.02
CA MET A 97 -15.48 1.81 -16.54
C MET A 97 -16.69 1.83 -15.60
N ASN A 98 -16.79 2.88 -14.78
CA ASN A 98 -17.97 3.13 -13.95
C ASN A 98 -19.10 3.52 -14.89
N SER A 99 -19.91 2.55 -15.34
CA SER A 99 -21.15 2.78 -16.06
C SER A 99 -22.19 3.35 -15.09
N HIS A 100 -22.13 4.66 -14.83
CA HIS A 100 -23.25 5.40 -14.29
C HIS A 100 -23.61 6.48 -15.31
N ALA A 101 -24.19 6.03 -16.43
CA ALA A 101 -24.81 6.88 -17.43
C ALA A 101 -26.28 6.50 -17.53
N ASN A 102 -27.13 7.49 -17.24
CA ASN A 102 -28.52 7.67 -17.64
C ASN A 102 -29.63 6.82 -16.99
N ALA A 103 -30.50 7.53 -16.27
CA ALA A 103 -31.92 7.61 -16.64
C ALA A 103 -32.52 8.88 -16.04
N ALA A 104 -32.65 9.92 -16.87
CA ALA A 104 -33.57 11.03 -16.65
C ALA A 104 -34.33 11.21 -17.96
N GLU A 105 -35.51 10.62 -18.02
CA GLU A 105 -36.64 11.02 -18.87
C GLU A 105 -37.85 11.23 -17.96
#